data_AF-A0AA95HDA9-F1
#
_entry.id   AF-A0AA95HDA9-F1
#
_cell.length_a   1.000
_cell.length_b   1.000
_cell.length_c   1.000
_cell.angle_alpha   90.00
_cell.angle_beta   90.00
_cell.angle_gamma   90.00
#
_symmetry.space_group_name_H-M   'P 1'
#
loop_
_entity.id
_entity.type
_entity.pdbx_description
1 polymer ?
#
loop_
_entity_poly.entity_id
_entity_poly.type
_entity_poly.pdbx_seq_one_letter_code
_entity_poly.pdbx_strand_id
1 'polypeptide(L)'
;MIIKPSEHPGSHERHLLRKASNPLFPNAPTLDDDNLIDAQRLDHEALQTFNTEFRALLEETTSLTGNVESEVILQLKDRLDRAYEAASSVGGDTTAMKGAIRKLLGFMMASVRRGAGNDAHAHLELDQEETAREAHFALLDAPLVADLLHPESPIHPDELVPTLLSADKDELQLALQMFDEVQLLTILSQGAALLEQLQGEGVNVSLPQEKLAFMQGYAEFAGGLSP
;
A
#
# COMPACT_ATOMS: atom_id res chain seq x y z
N MET A 1 9.25 28.45 13.34
CA MET A 1 9.73 28.09 12.00
C MET A 1 8.55 27.39 11.37
N ILE A 2 7.96 27.90 10.30
CA ILE A 2 6.77 27.26 9.70
C ILE A 2 7.26 25.98 9.03
N ILE A 3 6.89 24.82 9.56
CA ILE A 3 7.24 23.53 8.96
C ILE A 3 6.28 23.27 7.81
N LYS A 4 6.82 22.70 6.73
CA LYS A 4 6.06 22.42 5.51
C LYS A 4 5.96 20.91 5.31
N PRO A 5 4.89 20.45 4.65
CA PRO A 5 4.82 19.07 4.23
C PRO A 5 6.01 18.66 3.36
N SER A 6 6.45 17.42 3.49
CA SER A 6 7.50 16.83 2.69
C SER A 6 7.09 16.74 1.21
N GLU A 7 8.08 16.78 0.31
CA GLU A 7 7.84 16.52 -1.13
C GLU A 7 7.42 15.07 -1.38
N HIS A 8 8.00 14.14 -0.61
CA HIS A 8 7.69 12.71 -0.63
C HIS A 8 7.31 12.26 0.79
N PRO A 9 6.08 12.56 1.26
CA PRO A 9 5.63 12.21 2.60
C PRO A 9 5.53 10.69 2.75
N GLY A 10 5.82 10.16 3.95
CA GLY A 10 5.57 8.75 4.28
C GLY A 10 4.13 8.51 4.71
N SER A 11 3.82 7.29 5.17
CA SER A 11 2.45 6.89 5.51
C SER A 11 1.85 7.75 6.62
N HIS A 12 2.62 8.11 7.65
CA HIS A 12 2.12 8.90 8.77
C HIS A 12 1.78 10.32 8.35
N GLU A 13 2.69 10.98 7.62
CA GLU A 13 2.44 12.33 7.10
C GLU A 13 1.30 12.34 6.09
N ARG A 14 1.25 11.37 5.16
CA ARG A 14 0.11 11.23 4.21
C ARG A 14 -1.21 11.13 4.95
N HIS A 15 -1.30 10.28 5.98
CA HIS A 15 -2.54 10.11 6.73
C HIS A 15 -2.91 11.34 7.56
N LEU A 16 -1.94 12.02 8.18
CA LEU A 16 -2.17 13.31 8.84
C LEU A 16 -2.79 14.32 7.86
N LEU A 17 -2.25 14.42 6.64
CA LEU A 17 -2.75 15.33 5.61
C LEU A 17 -4.15 14.94 5.12
N ARG A 18 -4.48 13.64 5.03
CA ARG A 18 -5.84 13.18 4.69
C ARG A 18 -6.87 13.60 5.74
N LYS A 19 -6.50 13.57 7.01
CA LYS A 19 -7.36 13.92 8.16
C LYS A 19 -7.52 15.42 8.33
N ALA A 20 -6.48 16.19 8.01
CA ALA A 20 -6.42 17.62 8.26
C ALA A 20 -7.60 18.37 7.63
N SER A 21 -8.40 19.04 8.47
CA SER A 21 -9.61 19.79 8.05
C SER A 21 -10.64 18.97 7.29
N ASN A 22 -10.66 17.65 7.50
CA ASN A 22 -11.56 16.74 6.82
C ASN A 22 -12.70 16.31 7.76
N PRO A 23 -13.95 16.77 7.52
CA PRO A 23 -15.07 16.48 8.42
C PRO A 23 -15.49 15.00 8.39
N LEU A 24 -14.99 14.19 7.46
CA LEU A 24 -15.21 12.74 7.47
C LEU A 24 -14.51 12.07 8.67
N PHE A 25 -13.51 12.73 9.27
CA PHE A 25 -12.77 12.22 10.42
C PHE A 25 -13.23 12.95 11.70
N PRO A 26 -13.99 12.28 12.59
CA PRO A 26 -14.60 12.94 13.76
C PRO A 26 -13.57 13.47 14.77
N ASN A 27 -12.38 12.86 14.84
CA ASN A 27 -11.28 13.23 15.72
C ASN A 27 -10.02 13.62 14.93
N ALA A 28 -10.19 14.34 13.82
CA ALA A 28 -9.06 14.82 13.04
C ALA A 28 -8.13 15.72 13.89
N PRO A 29 -6.81 15.44 13.93
CA PRO A 29 -5.87 16.37 14.54
C PRO A 29 -5.82 17.66 13.74
N THR A 30 -5.48 18.75 14.41
CA THR A 30 -5.16 20.02 13.75
C THR A 30 -3.86 19.87 12.98
N LEU A 31 -3.79 20.39 11.75
CA LEU A 31 -2.53 20.49 11.03
C LEU A 31 -1.74 21.69 11.56
N ASP A 32 -0.89 21.43 12.54
CA ASP A 32 0.05 22.38 13.14
C ASP A 32 1.49 21.85 13.08
N ASP A 33 2.45 22.69 13.49
CA ASP A 33 3.88 22.34 13.44
C ASP A 33 4.17 21.09 14.29
N ASP A 34 3.52 20.92 15.44
CA ASP A 34 3.78 19.81 16.36
C ASP A 34 3.34 18.46 15.76
N ASN A 35 2.09 18.36 15.28
CA ASN A 35 1.60 17.13 14.66
C ASN A 35 2.37 16.79 13.38
N LEU A 36 2.76 17.81 12.60
CA LEU A 36 3.54 17.61 11.38
C LEU A 36 4.96 17.12 11.68
N ILE A 37 5.63 17.68 12.69
CA ILE A 37 6.94 17.18 13.16
C ILE A 37 6.83 15.73 13.59
N ASP A 38 5.81 15.39 14.38
CA ASP A 38 5.65 14.04 14.90
C ASP A 38 5.42 13.02 13.79
N ALA A 39 4.59 13.34 12.80
CA ALA A 39 4.38 12.50 11.63
C ALA A 39 5.67 12.33 10.80
N GLN A 40 6.38 13.42 10.53
CA GLN A 40 7.66 13.40 9.79
C GLN A 40 8.75 12.63 10.55
N ARG A 41 8.76 12.68 11.89
CA ARG A 41 9.67 11.91 12.72
C ARG A 41 9.40 10.40 12.58
N LEU A 42 8.14 9.98 12.65
CA LEU A 42 7.76 8.57 12.48
C LEU A 42 8.13 8.06 11.09
N ASP A 43 7.85 8.84 10.05
CA ASP A 43 8.22 8.50 8.67
C ASP A 43 9.75 8.42 8.50
N HIS A 44 10.50 9.30 9.16
CA HIS A 44 11.96 9.26 9.14
C HIS A 44 12.52 8.01 9.84
N GLU A 45 11.97 7.64 11.00
CA GLU A 45 12.33 6.41 11.72
C GLU A 45 12.05 5.16 10.88
N ALA A 46 10.91 5.12 10.20
CA ALA A 46 10.56 4.04 9.27
C ALA A 46 11.55 3.96 8.09
N LEU A 47 11.89 5.11 7.49
CA LEU A 47 12.87 5.17 6.40
C LEU A 47 14.28 4.72 6.84
N GLN A 48 14.72 5.06 8.05
CA GLN A 48 16.01 4.61 8.59
C GLN A 48 16.06 3.11 8.82
N THR A 49 14.97 2.55 9.38
CA THR A 49 14.81 1.09 9.56
C THR A 49 14.88 0.38 8.22
N PHE A 50 14.06 0.81 7.25
CA PHE A 50 14.06 0.28 5.90
C PHE A 50 15.45 0.33 5.24
N ASN A 51 16.14 1.47 5.29
CA ASN A 51 17.48 1.59 4.69
C ASN A 51 18.51 0.64 5.31
N THR A 52 18.43 0.40 6.62
CA THR A 52 19.33 -0.50 7.33
C THR A 52 19.08 -1.95 6.89
N GLU A 53 17.81 -2.38 6.89
CA GLU A 53 17.40 -3.71 6.47
C GLU A 53 17.68 -3.97 5.00
N PHE A 54 17.41 -2.98 4.14
CA PHE A 54 17.64 -3.09 2.71
C PHE A 54 19.12 -3.24 2.37
N ARG A 55 20.01 -2.52 3.07
CA ARG A 55 21.47 -2.68 2.90
C ARG A 55 21.94 -4.08 3.31
N ALA A 56 21.45 -4.59 4.43
CA ALA A 56 21.76 -5.95 4.87
C ALA A 56 21.26 -6.99 3.86
N LEU A 57 20.05 -6.82 3.33
CA LEU A 57 19.46 -7.70 2.32
C LEU A 57 20.24 -7.66 0.99
N LEU A 58 20.73 -6.48 0.59
CA LEU A 58 21.60 -6.31 -0.58
C LEU A 58 22.93 -7.07 -0.41
N GLU A 59 23.59 -6.91 0.74
CA GLU A 59 24.85 -7.59 1.04
C GLU A 59 24.66 -9.11 1.05
N GLU A 60 23.61 -9.60 1.69
CA GLU A 60 23.27 -11.02 1.73
C GLU A 60 22.99 -11.58 0.32
N THR A 61 22.16 -10.90 -0.47
CA THR A 61 21.79 -11.36 -1.82
C THR A 61 22.99 -11.36 -2.78
N THR A 62 23.88 -10.37 -2.67
CA THR A 62 25.05 -10.25 -3.56
C THR A 62 26.24 -11.12 -3.13
N SER A 63 26.27 -11.57 -1.88
CA SER A 63 27.28 -12.50 -1.34
C SER A 63 26.97 -13.97 -1.62
N LEU A 64 25.82 -14.28 -2.20
CA LEU A 64 25.48 -15.64 -2.63
C LEU A 64 26.49 -16.14 -3.67
N THR A 65 27.14 -17.27 -3.38
CA THR A 65 28.08 -17.94 -4.30
C THR A 65 27.76 -19.42 -4.43
N GLY A 66 27.95 -19.96 -5.65
CA GLY A 66 27.85 -21.40 -5.91
C GLY A 66 26.42 -21.95 -5.95
N ASN A 67 26.26 -23.22 -5.56
CA ASN A 67 24.96 -23.87 -5.42
C ASN A 67 24.33 -23.47 -4.09
N VAL A 68 23.34 -22.59 -4.14
CA VAL A 68 22.54 -22.17 -2.98
C VAL A 68 21.32 -23.09 -2.87
N GLU A 69 20.95 -23.46 -1.65
CA GLU A 69 19.75 -24.26 -1.39
C GLU A 69 18.49 -23.47 -1.78
N SER A 70 17.51 -24.15 -2.40
CA SER A 70 16.28 -23.49 -2.88
C SER A 70 15.52 -22.78 -1.76
N GLU A 71 15.53 -23.32 -0.54
CA GLU A 71 14.87 -22.71 0.61
C GLU A 71 15.44 -21.31 0.92
N VAL A 72 16.76 -21.15 0.86
CA VAL A 72 17.43 -19.86 1.07
C VAL A 72 17.02 -18.84 0.00
N ILE A 73 16.91 -19.28 -1.26
CA ILE A 73 16.46 -18.41 -2.35
C ILE A 73 15.02 -17.96 -2.16
N LEU A 74 14.12 -18.86 -1.74
CA LEU A 74 12.72 -18.52 -1.47
C LEU A 74 12.58 -17.56 -0.28
N GLN A 75 13.35 -17.76 0.79
CA GLN A 75 13.36 -16.84 1.94
C GLN A 75 13.88 -15.44 1.55
N LEU A 76 14.88 -15.36 0.68
CA LEU A 76 15.39 -14.07 0.17
C LEU A 76 14.39 -13.37 -0.75
N LYS A 77 13.72 -14.13 -1.62
CA LYS A 77 12.60 -13.63 -2.45
C LYS A 77 11.53 -13.00 -1.56
N ASP A 78 11.05 -13.73 -0.55
CA ASP A 78 9.99 -13.22 0.34
C ASP A 78 10.43 -11.96 1.09
N ARG A 79 11.70 -11.87 1.49
CA ARG A 79 12.26 -10.65 2.11
C ARG A 79 12.38 -9.48 1.13
N LEU A 80 12.69 -9.73 -0.14
CA LEU A 80 12.70 -8.69 -1.17
C LEU A 80 11.28 -8.22 -1.51
N ASP A 81 10.29 -9.11 -1.54
CA ASP A 81 8.89 -8.75 -1.74
C ASP A 81 8.41 -7.82 -0.59
N ARG A 82 8.71 -8.19 0.67
CA ARG A 82 8.45 -7.32 1.84
C ARG A 82 9.23 -6.01 1.81
N ALA A 83 10.46 -6.02 1.30
CA ALA A 83 11.23 -4.79 1.13
C ALA A 83 10.57 -3.86 0.09
N TYR A 84 9.91 -4.40 -0.94
CA TYR A 84 9.15 -3.60 -1.90
C TYR A 84 7.92 -2.97 -1.24
N GLU A 85 7.20 -3.73 -0.41
CA GLU A 85 6.07 -3.23 0.39
C GLU A 85 6.50 -2.09 1.31
N ALA A 86 7.56 -2.28 2.09
CA ALA A 86 8.12 -1.23 2.96
C ALA A 86 8.59 0.00 2.16
N ALA A 87 9.27 -0.19 1.04
CA ALA A 87 9.71 0.91 0.17
C ALA A 87 8.53 1.72 -0.40
N SER A 88 7.34 1.13 -0.45
CA SER A 88 6.11 1.77 -0.95
C SER A 88 5.40 2.62 0.09
N SER A 89 5.62 2.35 1.38
CA SER A 89 4.99 3.08 2.49
C SER A 89 5.87 4.20 3.06
N VAL A 90 7.19 4.02 3.09
CA VAL A 90 8.12 4.99 3.70
C VAL A 90 8.19 6.32 2.95
N GLY A 91 8.58 7.39 3.65
CA GLY A 91 8.84 8.69 3.04
C GLY A 91 10.14 8.73 2.23
N GLY A 92 10.30 9.77 1.41
CA GLY A 92 11.45 9.98 0.53
C GLY A 92 11.28 9.37 -0.87
N ASP A 93 12.19 9.68 -1.78
CA ASP A 93 12.21 9.08 -3.13
C ASP A 93 12.82 7.67 -3.07
N THR A 94 11.95 6.66 -3.15
CA THR A 94 12.34 5.23 -3.12
C THR A 94 12.43 4.60 -4.50
N THR A 95 12.32 5.37 -5.59
CA THR A 95 12.28 4.87 -6.97
C THR A 95 13.47 3.98 -7.30
N ALA A 96 14.68 4.41 -6.91
CA ALA A 96 15.91 3.66 -7.14
C ALA A 96 15.94 2.34 -6.34
N MET A 97 15.46 2.35 -5.09
CA MET A 97 15.41 1.17 -4.22
C MET A 97 14.41 0.14 -4.75
N LYS A 98 13.19 0.55 -5.08
CA LYS A 98 12.18 -0.30 -5.74
C LYS A 98 12.71 -0.92 -7.03
N GLY A 99 13.41 -0.13 -7.84
CA GLY A 99 14.07 -0.60 -9.06
C GLY A 99 15.19 -1.62 -8.81
N ALA A 100 15.96 -1.46 -7.74
CA ALA A 100 16.98 -2.42 -7.33
C ALA A 100 16.37 -3.74 -6.83
N ILE A 101 15.30 -3.67 -6.04
CA ILE A 101 14.56 -4.84 -5.55
C ILE A 101 14.03 -5.67 -6.72
N ARG A 102 13.34 -5.04 -7.69
CA ARG A 102 12.84 -5.71 -8.91
C ARG A 102 13.96 -6.41 -9.67
N LYS A 103 15.13 -5.77 -9.82
CA LYS A 103 16.29 -6.37 -10.50
C LYS A 103 16.82 -7.60 -9.75
N LEU A 104 16.97 -7.52 -8.42
CA LEU A 104 17.43 -8.65 -7.61
C LEU A 104 16.48 -9.83 -7.69
N LEU A 105 15.17 -9.59 -7.56
CA LEU A 105 14.14 -10.61 -7.75
C LEU A 105 14.27 -11.27 -9.12
N GLY A 106 14.38 -10.48 -10.20
CA GLY A 106 14.58 -11.02 -11.54
C GLY A 106 15.82 -11.91 -11.68
N PHE A 107 16.96 -11.51 -11.10
CA PHE A 107 18.18 -12.33 -11.12
C PHE A 107 18.03 -13.64 -10.33
N MET A 108 17.39 -13.60 -9.17
CA MET A 108 17.15 -14.80 -8.37
C MET A 108 16.18 -15.74 -9.06
N MET A 109 15.05 -15.22 -9.56
CA MET A 109 14.03 -16.04 -10.24
C MET A 109 14.55 -16.63 -11.55
N ALA A 110 15.42 -15.94 -12.28
CA ALA A 110 16.13 -16.51 -13.43
C ALA A 110 17.03 -17.70 -13.05
N SER A 111 17.56 -17.72 -11.83
CA SER A 111 18.36 -18.84 -11.32
C SER A 111 17.48 -20.01 -10.89
N VAL A 112 16.34 -19.74 -10.23
CA VAL A 112 15.31 -20.75 -9.91
C VAL A 112 14.80 -21.41 -11.18
N ARG A 113 14.46 -20.61 -12.21
CA ARG A 113 13.97 -21.09 -13.50
C ARG A 113 14.98 -22.00 -14.20
N ARG A 114 16.28 -21.68 -14.14
CA ARG A 114 17.34 -22.58 -14.65
C ARG A 114 17.41 -23.89 -13.87
N GLY A 115 17.24 -23.84 -12.56
CA GLY A 115 17.21 -25.02 -11.68
C GLY A 115 16.03 -25.96 -11.96
N ALA A 116 14.89 -25.43 -12.41
CA ALA A 116 13.71 -26.22 -12.80
C ALA A 116 13.91 -27.07 -14.07
N GLY A 117 14.96 -26.82 -14.85
CA GLY A 117 15.31 -27.62 -16.03
C GLY A 117 14.17 -27.64 -17.07
N ASN A 118 13.70 -28.85 -17.43
CA ASN A 118 12.63 -29.05 -18.42
C ASN A 118 11.25 -29.31 -17.78
N ASP A 119 11.09 -29.07 -16.48
CA ASP A 119 9.80 -29.25 -15.81
C ASP A 119 8.82 -28.14 -16.24
N ALA A 120 7.96 -28.47 -17.21
CA ALA A 120 6.99 -27.53 -17.76
C ALA A 120 5.96 -27.06 -16.71
N HIS A 121 5.66 -27.88 -15.71
CA HIS A 121 4.74 -27.49 -14.65
C HIS A 121 5.38 -26.44 -13.73
N ALA A 122 6.64 -26.67 -13.34
CA ALA A 122 7.40 -25.70 -12.55
C ALA A 122 7.56 -24.36 -13.27
N HIS A 123 7.82 -24.35 -14.58
CA HIS A 123 7.89 -23.10 -15.35
C HIS A 123 6.56 -22.33 -15.34
N LEU A 124 5.43 -23.02 -15.45
CA LEU A 124 4.12 -22.41 -15.41
C LEU A 124 3.81 -21.78 -14.05
N GLU A 125 4.15 -22.45 -12.95
CA GLU A 125 3.99 -21.89 -11.60
C GLU A 125 4.84 -20.63 -11.41
N LEU A 126 6.08 -20.63 -11.90
CA LEU A 126 6.95 -19.46 -11.86
C LEU A 126 6.39 -18.29 -12.69
N ASP A 127 5.80 -18.56 -13.86
CA ASP A 127 5.17 -17.52 -14.69
C ASP A 127 3.95 -16.89 -13.97
N GLN A 128 3.13 -17.72 -13.33
CA GLN A 128 1.95 -17.26 -12.59
C GLN A 128 2.34 -16.42 -11.37
N GLU A 129 3.34 -16.88 -10.63
CA GLU A 129 3.87 -16.19 -9.46
C GLU A 129 4.52 -14.85 -9.85
N GLU A 130 5.26 -14.81 -10.96
CA GLU A 130 5.83 -13.57 -11.50
C GLU A 130 4.74 -12.56 -11.90
N THR A 131 3.70 -13.02 -12.60
CA THR A 131 2.55 -12.19 -12.97
C THR A 131 1.82 -11.64 -11.75
N ALA A 132 1.59 -12.48 -10.74
CA ALA A 132 0.91 -12.07 -9.51
C ALA A 132 1.74 -11.03 -8.74
N ARG A 133 3.06 -11.20 -8.69
CA ARG A 133 3.96 -10.24 -8.04
C ARG A 133 3.97 -8.89 -8.76
N GLU A 134 4.03 -8.89 -10.10
CA GLU A 134 4.00 -7.64 -10.87
C GLU A 134 2.69 -6.88 -10.64
N ALA A 135 1.56 -7.58 -10.61
CA ALA A 135 0.27 -6.99 -10.27
C ALA A 135 0.26 -6.42 -8.83
N HIS A 136 0.79 -7.17 -7.86
CA HIS A 136 0.92 -6.70 -6.47
C HIS A 136 1.78 -5.45 -6.35
N PHE A 137 2.95 -5.43 -7.02
CA PHE A 137 3.83 -4.26 -7.01
C PHE A 137 3.20 -3.05 -7.70
N ALA A 138 2.40 -3.25 -8.75
CA ALA A 138 1.68 -2.17 -9.40
C ALA A 138 0.61 -1.56 -8.46
N LEU A 139 -0.06 -2.39 -7.65
CA LEU A 139 -0.98 -1.91 -6.62
C LEU A 139 -0.26 -1.10 -5.53
N LEU A 140 0.88 -1.60 -5.04
CA LEU A 140 1.70 -0.91 -4.03
C LEU A 140 2.32 0.41 -4.51
N ASP A 141 2.38 0.65 -5.83
CA ASP A 141 2.83 1.94 -6.35
C ASP A 141 1.78 3.05 -6.15
N ALA A 142 0.53 2.70 -5.76
CA ALA A 142 -0.46 3.66 -5.28
C ALA A 142 -0.32 3.91 -3.76
N PRO A 143 -0.06 5.15 -3.31
CA PRO A 143 0.20 5.47 -1.90
C PRO A 143 -0.88 5.01 -0.93
N LEU A 144 -2.17 5.17 -1.28
CA LEU A 144 -3.26 4.70 -0.43
C LEU A 144 -3.25 3.17 -0.25
N VAL A 145 -3.00 2.41 -1.33
CA VAL A 145 -2.93 0.95 -1.27
C VAL A 145 -1.75 0.51 -0.42
N ALA A 146 -0.58 1.13 -0.61
CA ALA A 146 0.59 0.88 0.22
C ALA A 146 0.32 1.17 1.70
N ASP A 147 -0.37 2.26 2.01
CA ASP A 147 -0.74 2.62 3.38
C ASP A 147 -1.70 1.60 4.00
N LEU A 148 -2.70 1.11 3.25
CA LEU A 148 -3.67 0.14 3.73
C LEU A 148 -3.06 -1.26 3.93
N LEU A 149 -2.11 -1.66 3.10
CA LEU A 149 -1.44 -2.97 3.21
C LEU A 149 -0.31 -2.99 4.24
N HIS A 150 0.16 -1.83 4.68
CA HIS A 150 1.27 -1.77 5.63
C HIS A 150 0.86 -2.40 6.97
N PRO A 151 1.66 -3.34 7.54
CA PRO A 151 1.31 -3.99 8.81
C PRO A 151 1.16 -2.99 9.97
N GLU A 152 1.99 -1.96 9.98
CA GLU A 152 1.95 -0.86 10.93
C GLU A 152 1.28 0.36 10.28
N SER A 153 0.15 0.16 9.59
CA SER A 153 -0.58 1.25 8.94
C SER A 153 -1.01 2.30 9.96
N PRO A 154 -0.85 3.61 9.66
CA PRO A 154 -1.45 4.66 10.46
C PRO A 154 -2.97 4.78 10.26
N ILE A 155 -3.54 4.10 9.26
CA ILE A 155 -4.98 4.11 8.98
C ILE A 155 -5.64 3.06 9.88
N HIS A 156 -6.31 3.51 10.94
CA HIS A 156 -7.05 2.61 11.81
C HIS A 156 -8.34 2.09 11.17
N PRO A 157 -8.88 0.93 11.60
CA PRO A 157 -10.09 0.35 11.01
C PRO A 157 -11.33 1.28 11.03
N ASP A 158 -11.47 2.11 12.05
CA ASP A 158 -12.53 3.12 12.18
C ASP A 158 -12.32 4.34 11.27
N GLU A 159 -11.11 4.51 10.74
CA GLU A 159 -10.72 5.56 9.80
C GLU A 159 -10.73 5.10 8.34
N LEU A 160 -10.96 3.81 8.07
CA LEU A 160 -10.95 3.24 6.72
C LEU A 160 -11.97 3.93 5.80
N VAL A 161 -13.22 4.02 6.23
CA VAL A 161 -14.31 4.61 5.42
C VAL A 161 -14.07 6.10 5.14
N PRO A 162 -13.76 6.95 6.14
CA PRO A 162 -13.33 8.32 5.90
C PRO A 162 -12.17 8.43 4.91
N THR A 163 -11.19 7.53 5.02
CA THR A 163 -10.01 7.51 4.13
C THR A 163 -10.40 7.21 2.69
N LEU A 164 -11.19 6.17 2.45
CA LEU A 164 -11.66 5.81 1.10
C LEU A 164 -12.51 6.92 0.47
N LEU A 165 -13.42 7.53 1.23
CA LEU A 165 -14.27 8.62 0.75
C LEU A 165 -13.50 9.93 0.49
N SER A 166 -12.29 10.05 1.04
CA SER A 166 -11.40 11.21 0.84
C SER A 166 -10.40 11.02 -0.30
N ALA A 167 -10.22 9.80 -0.77
CA ALA A 167 -9.27 9.48 -1.83
C ALA A 167 -9.71 10.09 -3.17
N ASP A 168 -8.75 10.35 -4.08
CA ASP A 168 -9.08 10.64 -5.47
C ASP A 168 -9.69 9.41 -6.16
N LYS A 169 -10.21 9.57 -7.39
CA LYS A 169 -10.99 8.49 -8.02
C LYS A 169 -10.10 7.33 -8.46
N ASP A 170 -8.88 7.61 -8.86
CA ASP A 170 -7.96 6.60 -9.39
C ASP A 170 -7.37 5.79 -8.23
N GLU A 171 -6.93 6.44 -7.15
CA GLU A 171 -6.51 5.76 -5.91
C GLU A 171 -7.65 4.95 -5.28
N LEU A 172 -8.87 5.51 -5.24
CA LEU A 172 -10.02 4.79 -4.71
C LEU A 172 -10.29 3.50 -5.50
N GLN A 173 -10.29 3.57 -6.84
CA GLN A 173 -10.51 2.38 -7.67
C GLN A 173 -9.48 1.28 -7.41
N LEU A 174 -8.20 1.65 -7.20
CA LEU A 174 -7.15 0.69 -6.87
C LEU A 174 -7.36 0.09 -5.47
N ALA A 175 -7.69 0.91 -4.47
CA ALA A 175 -7.98 0.44 -3.12
C ALA A 175 -9.19 -0.51 -3.06
N LEU A 176 -10.23 -0.28 -3.87
CA LEU A 176 -11.42 -1.15 -3.90
C LEU A 176 -11.12 -2.59 -4.35
N GLN A 177 -10.03 -2.82 -5.10
CA GLN A 177 -9.63 -4.17 -5.53
C GLN A 177 -9.14 -5.04 -4.36
N MET A 178 -8.83 -4.44 -3.21
CA MET A 178 -8.34 -5.15 -2.03
C MET A 178 -9.44 -5.81 -1.21
N PHE A 179 -10.70 -5.45 -1.46
CA PHE A 179 -11.82 -5.86 -0.62
C PHE A 179 -12.68 -6.89 -1.34
N ASP A 180 -13.08 -7.93 -0.61
CA ASP A 180 -14.10 -8.86 -1.08
C ASP A 180 -15.50 -8.24 -1.03
N GLU A 181 -16.49 -8.94 -1.60
CA GLU A 181 -17.87 -8.45 -1.67
C GLU A 181 -18.47 -8.14 -0.29
N VAL A 182 -18.17 -8.96 0.72
CA VAL A 182 -18.71 -8.78 2.09
C VAL A 182 -18.10 -7.54 2.74
N GLN A 183 -16.79 -7.34 2.55
CA GLN A 183 -16.08 -6.15 3.00
C GLN A 183 -16.60 -4.90 2.30
N LEU A 184 -16.79 -4.93 0.98
CA LEU A 184 -17.34 -3.81 0.21
C LEU A 184 -18.75 -3.43 0.68
N LEU A 185 -19.64 -4.39 0.90
CA LEU A 185 -20.98 -4.13 1.43
C LEU A 185 -20.93 -3.50 2.83
N THR A 186 -19.99 -3.94 3.66
CA THR A 186 -19.77 -3.36 4.99
C THR A 186 -19.30 -1.91 4.89
N ILE A 187 -18.32 -1.63 4.03
CA ILE A 187 -17.79 -0.30 3.76
C ILE A 187 -18.89 0.62 3.22
N LEU A 188 -19.72 0.16 2.29
CA LEU A 188 -20.84 0.93 1.73
C LEU A 188 -21.88 1.29 2.80
N SER A 189 -22.24 0.34 3.65
CA SER A 189 -23.17 0.55 4.76
C SER A 189 -22.65 1.57 5.77
N GLN A 190 -21.38 1.42 6.19
CA GLN A 190 -20.72 2.35 7.10
C GLN A 190 -20.56 3.75 6.48
N GLY A 191 -20.23 3.82 5.19
CA GLY A 191 -20.15 5.06 4.44
C GLY A 191 -21.49 5.79 4.38
N ALA A 192 -22.57 5.09 4.07
CA ALA A 192 -23.91 5.69 4.06
C ALA A 192 -24.28 6.26 5.44
N ALA A 193 -24.03 5.51 6.51
CA ALA A 193 -24.31 5.94 7.89
C ALA A 193 -23.48 7.18 8.29
N LEU A 194 -22.18 7.19 7.96
CA LEU A 194 -21.31 8.34 8.21
C LEU A 194 -21.81 9.59 7.50
N LEU A 195 -22.18 9.48 6.21
CA LEU A 195 -22.63 10.62 5.43
C LEU A 195 -24.01 11.13 5.88
N GLU A 196 -24.91 10.24 6.28
CA GLU A 196 -26.20 10.63 6.88
C GLU A 196 -26.00 11.42 8.18
N GLN A 197 -25.12 10.94 9.06
CA GLN A 197 -24.78 11.63 10.30
C GLN A 197 -24.23 13.03 10.01
N LEU A 198 -23.20 13.14 9.17
CA LEU A 198 -22.55 14.41 8.84
C LEU A 198 -23.50 15.38 8.14
N GLN A 199 -24.37 14.88 7.27
CA GLN A 199 -25.43 15.69 6.65
C GLN A 199 -26.41 16.24 7.69
N GLY A 200 -26.78 15.44 8.69
CA GLY A 200 -27.60 15.87 9.83
C GLY A 200 -26.92 16.95 10.70
N GLU A 201 -25.59 16.93 10.76
CA GLU A 201 -24.75 17.95 11.42
C GLU A 201 -24.52 19.20 10.54
N GLY A 202 -25.03 19.22 9.31
CA GLY A 202 -24.93 20.35 8.38
C GLY A 202 -23.64 20.39 7.56
N VAL A 203 -22.86 19.32 7.56
CA VAL A 203 -21.66 19.18 6.73
C VAL A 203 -22.05 18.95 5.27
N ASN A 204 -21.36 19.61 4.35
CA ASN A 204 -21.54 19.35 2.92
C ASN A 204 -20.87 18.02 2.54
N VAL A 205 -21.69 17.02 2.24
CA VAL A 205 -21.28 15.66 1.88
C VAL A 205 -21.43 15.33 0.39
N SER A 206 -21.65 16.32 -0.48
CA SER A 206 -21.90 16.09 -1.93
C SER A 206 -20.78 15.28 -2.60
N LEU A 207 -19.51 15.67 -2.41
CA LEU A 207 -18.36 14.95 -2.98
C LEU A 207 -18.20 13.52 -2.39
N PRO A 208 -18.23 13.33 -1.06
CA PRO A 208 -18.26 11.98 -0.49
C PRO A 208 -19.43 11.11 -0.96
N GLN A 209 -20.62 11.70 -1.20
CA GLN A 209 -21.76 10.97 -1.74
C GLN A 209 -21.50 10.48 -3.17
N GLU A 210 -20.87 11.29 -4.03
CA GLU A 210 -20.44 10.85 -5.36
C GLU A 210 -19.43 9.70 -5.28
N LYS A 211 -18.52 9.73 -4.31
CA LYS A 211 -17.55 8.66 -4.06
C LYS A 211 -18.22 7.38 -3.58
N LEU A 212 -19.16 7.47 -2.66
CA LEU A 212 -19.94 6.32 -2.19
C LEU A 212 -20.74 5.69 -3.35
N ALA A 213 -21.34 6.51 -4.21
CA ALA A 213 -22.05 6.02 -5.40
C ALA A 213 -21.10 5.34 -6.40
N PHE A 214 -19.88 5.86 -6.58
CA PHE A 214 -18.84 5.21 -7.37
C PHE A 214 -18.46 3.83 -6.80
N MET A 215 -18.26 3.75 -5.48
CA MET A 215 -17.95 2.49 -4.80
C MET A 215 -19.09 1.48 -4.95
N GLN A 216 -20.35 1.93 -4.90
CA GLN A 216 -21.51 1.08 -5.13
C GLN A 216 -21.52 0.51 -6.55
N GLY A 217 -21.33 1.36 -7.56
CA GLY A 217 -21.26 0.92 -8.95
C GLY A 217 -20.09 -0.04 -9.21
N TYR A 218 -18.95 0.16 -8.55
CA TYR A 218 -17.83 -0.78 -8.59
C TYR A 218 -18.22 -2.14 -7.99
N ALA A 219 -18.85 -2.17 -6.81
CA ALA A 219 -19.25 -3.41 -6.15
C ALA A 219 -20.28 -4.20 -6.97
N GLU A 220 -21.24 -3.53 -7.61
CA GLU A 220 -22.22 -4.15 -8.50
C GLU A 220 -21.55 -4.78 -9.74
N PHE A 221 -20.57 -4.08 -10.33
CA PHE A 221 -19.80 -4.60 -11.46
C PHE A 221 -18.92 -5.78 -11.07
N ALA A 222 -18.18 -5.66 -9.95
CA ALA A 222 -17.30 -6.71 -9.45
C ALA A 222 -18.09 -7.97 -9.03
N GLY A 223 -19.21 -7.80 -8.33
CA GLY A 223 -20.09 -8.91 -7.94
C GLY A 223 -20.79 -9.57 -9.13
N GLY A 224 -21.10 -8.81 -10.19
CA GLY A 224 -21.64 -9.34 -11.44
C GLY A 224 -20.63 -10.09 -12.33
N LEU A 225 -19.33 -10.00 -12.01
CA LEU A 225 -18.25 -10.73 -12.67
C LEU A 225 -17.85 -12.04 -11.96
N SER A 226 -18.47 -12.37 -10.82
CA SER A 226 -18.32 -13.69 -10.18
C SER A 226 -19.03 -14.76 -11.01
N PRO A 227 -18.31 -15.77 -11.57
CA PRO A 227 -18.91 -16.86 -12.34
C PRO A 227 -19.76 -17.82 -11.48
#